data_AF-E3LJF1-F1
#
_entry.id   AF-E3LJF1-F1
#
_cell.length_a   1.000
_cell.length_b   1.000
_cell.length_c   1.000
_cell.angle_alpha   90.00
_cell.angle_beta   90.00
_cell.angle_gamma   90.00
#
_symmetry.space_group_name_H-M   'P 1'
#
loop_
_entity.id
_entity.type
_entity.pdbx_description
1 polymer ?
#
loop_
_entity_poly.entity_id
_entity_poly.type
_entity_poly.pdbx_seq_one_letter_code
_entity_poly.pdbx_strand_id
1 'polypeptide(L)'
;MNTSNLETSPINNFAFIPSDKIHLCEISILPCAFFLIFTAPIVTIFLISTTCMYPIFIHVSRKNADKDRAASTCHITCHFHDVTKFLQKTFWISVLLLILVLAIYNNVSKKISGSIIMLIPLLYLFILTVTMIEHILLSVLAIQRCLLFFFEWSVDYITLSDKGWSRLIKFLYIYMFLFNSILRVVKAFMIPADSTFSLPFIEFMNFYNSLDMLYIPSILLLSAALAQLNEDLIFSAIIWIDILTTHFIIQTSYLISNRSNMTAALAWCGFSRYSDVAPYTVQERTTNF
;
A
#
# COMPACT_ATOMS: atom_id res chain seq x y z
N MET A 1 5.85 -26.12 66.14
CA MET A 1 4.73 -26.56 65.29
C MET A 1 4.02 -25.32 64.78
N ASN A 2 3.73 -25.30 63.48
CA ASN A 2 3.09 -24.26 62.66
C ASN A 2 3.95 -23.09 62.17
N THR A 3 4.49 -23.37 60.99
CA THR A 3 5.07 -22.52 59.96
C THR A 3 4.04 -21.59 59.30
N SER A 4 4.54 -20.43 58.89
CA SER A 4 4.15 -19.63 57.70
C SER A 4 2.72 -19.08 57.62
N ASN A 5 2.57 -17.80 58.01
CA ASN A 5 1.61 -16.89 57.41
C ASN A 5 2.15 -16.48 56.03
N LEU A 6 1.62 -17.09 54.97
CA LEU A 6 1.83 -16.64 53.60
C LEU A 6 0.71 -15.64 53.28
N GLU A 7 1.08 -14.37 53.19
CA GLU A 7 0.21 -13.32 52.65
C GLU A 7 -0.17 -13.68 51.21
N THR A 8 -1.45 -13.99 50.99
CA THR A 8 -2.02 -14.04 49.64
C THR A 8 -2.49 -12.64 49.30
N SER A 9 -1.67 -11.89 48.57
CA SER A 9 -2.14 -10.67 47.91
C SER A 9 -3.17 -11.06 46.85
N PRO A 10 -4.35 -10.42 46.78
CA PRO A 10 -5.18 -10.54 45.60
C PRO A 10 -4.55 -9.72 44.46
N ILE A 11 -3.74 -10.41 43.65
CA ILE A 11 -3.53 -10.06 42.25
C ILE A 11 -4.89 -10.23 41.57
N ASN A 12 -5.37 -9.16 40.93
CA ASN A 12 -6.51 -9.06 39.99
C ASN A 12 -7.53 -8.01 40.41
N ASN A 13 -7.12 -6.75 40.34
CA ASN A 13 -8.00 -5.69 39.87
C ASN A 13 -7.31 -5.05 38.66
N PHE A 14 -7.34 -5.73 37.51
CA PHE A 14 -7.24 -5.04 36.23
C PHE A 14 -8.53 -4.24 36.05
N ALA A 15 -8.58 -3.09 36.73
CA ALA A 15 -9.54 -2.06 36.40
C ALA A 15 -9.16 -1.58 34.98
N PHE A 16 -9.99 -1.95 34.00
CA PHE A 16 -10.10 -1.19 32.77
C PHE A 16 -10.49 0.23 33.18
N ILE A 17 -9.50 1.12 33.33
CA ILE A 17 -9.77 2.54 33.42
C ILE A 17 -10.32 2.91 32.03
N PRO A 18 -11.59 3.31 31.91
CA PRO A 18 -12.08 3.84 30.66
C PRO A 18 -11.32 5.14 30.44
N SER A 19 -10.35 5.13 29.53
CA SER A 19 -9.68 6.35 29.06
C SER A 19 -10.68 7.12 28.20
N ASP A 20 -11.67 7.70 28.85
CA ASP A 20 -12.62 8.60 28.23
C ASP A 20 -11.84 9.88 27.86
N LYS A 21 -11.63 10.03 26.55
CA LYS A 21 -11.02 11.15 25.81
C LYS A 21 -9.53 10.99 25.52
N ILE A 22 -9.22 10.86 24.24
CA ILE A 22 -7.88 11.14 23.69
C ILE A 22 -7.69 12.65 23.77
N HIS A 23 -7.16 13.12 24.90
CA HIS A 23 -6.68 14.49 25.00
C HIS A 23 -5.29 14.56 24.37
N LEU A 24 -5.25 14.75 23.04
CA LEU A 24 -3.99 14.85 22.28
C LEU A 24 -3.03 15.93 22.83
N CYS A 25 -3.51 16.90 23.62
CA CYS A 25 -2.72 18.05 24.09
C CYS A 25 -3.12 18.56 25.50
N GLU A 26 -3.08 17.73 26.55
CA GLU A 26 -3.34 18.23 27.91
C GLU A 26 -2.06 18.65 28.67
N ILE A 27 -0.91 18.04 28.36
CA ILE A 27 0.29 18.15 29.20
C ILE A 27 1.24 19.28 28.76
N SER A 28 1.31 19.62 27.46
CA SER A 28 1.87 20.90 27.00
C SER A 28 1.50 21.23 25.55
N ILE A 29 1.22 22.50 25.28
CA ILE A 29 0.84 23.04 23.95
C ILE A 29 2.02 22.99 22.96
N LEU A 30 3.25 23.07 23.48
CA LEU A 30 4.48 23.19 22.70
C LEU A 30 4.78 21.96 21.80
N PRO A 31 4.82 20.71 22.31
CA PRO A 31 5.07 19.52 21.48
C PRO A 31 3.94 19.25 20.47
N CYS A 32 2.68 19.53 20.83
CA CYS A 32 1.57 19.46 19.89
C CYS A 32 1.72 20.45 18.73
N ALA A 33 2.07 21.71 19.05
CA ALA A 33 2.30 22.72 18.04
C ALA A 33 3.47 22.33 17.12
N PHE A 34 4.59 21.85 17.67
CA PHE A 34 5.70 21.35 16.87
C PHE A 34 5.31 20.17 15.99
N PHE A 35 4.60 19.18 16.53
CA PHE A 35 4.12 18.04 15.75
C PHE A 35 3.21 18.50 14.60
N LEU A 36 2.31 19.44 14.83
CA LEU A 36 1.42 19.96 13.79
C LEU A 36 2.20 20.77 12.74
N ILE A 37 3.17 21.58 13.17
CA ILE A 37 4.05 22.37 12.30
C ILE A 37 4.93 21.49 11.41
N PHE A 38 5.42 20.34 11.88
CA PHE A 38 6.28 19.45 11.09
C PHE A 38 5.49 18.42 10.28
N THR A 39 4.48 17.79 10.88
CA THR A 39 3.73 16.70 10.24
C THR A 39 2.74 17.20 9.20
N ALA A 40 2.03 18.32 9.46
CA ALA A 40 1.02 18.80 8.53
C ALA A 40 1.59 19.21 7.16
N PRO A 41 2.76 19.89 7.05
CA PRO A 41 3.37 20.14 5.76
C PRO A 41 3.78 18.86 5.03
N ILE A 42 4.34 17.86 5.73
CA ILE A 42 4.73 16.58 5.12
C ILE A 42 3.51 15.87 4.53
N VAL A 43 2.42 15.75 5.30
CA VAL A 43 1.16 15.14 4.85
C VAL A 43 0.58 15.93 3.67
N THR A 44 0.62 17.27 3.74
CA THR A 44 0.12 18.13 2.67
C THR A 44 0.93 17.96 1.38
N ILE A 45 2.25 17.95 1.47
CA ILE A 45 3.15 17.70 0.33
C ILE A 45 2.86 16.32 -0.26
N PHE A 46 2.67 15.29 0.57
CA PHE A 46 2.34 13.95 0.12
C PHE A 46 0.98 13.88 -0.61
N LEU A 47 -0.06 14.53 -0.07
CA LEU A 47 -1.39 14.61 -0.69
C LEU A 47 -1.34 15.35 -2.03
N ILE A 48 -0.64 16.48 -2.09
CA ILE A 48 -0.45 17.25 -3.32
C ILE A 48 0.33 16.42 -4.34
N SER A 49 1.45 15.80 -3.95
CA SER A 49 2.28 14.96 -4.82
C SER A 49 1.46 13.83 -5.45
N THR A 50 0.70 13.10 -4.63
CA THR A 50 -0.16 12.00 -5.10
C THR A 50 -1.25 12.51 -6.05
N THR A 51 -1.84 13.68 -5.76
CA THR A 51 -2.86 14.29 -6.62
C THR A 51 -2.29 14.76 -7.95
N CYS A 52 -1.08 15.32 -7.95
CA CYS A 52 -0.38 15.80 -9.15
C CYS A 52 0.19 14.65 -10.00
N MET A 53 0.55 13.52 -9.40
CA MET A 53 1.04 12.33 -10.12
C MET A 53 -0.03 11.69 -11.00
N TYR A 54 -1.30 11.71 -10.57
CA TYR A 54 -2.39 11.12 -11.34
C TYR A 54 -2.62 11.70 -12.75
N PRO A 55 -2.72 13.03 -12.96
CA PRO A 55 -2.85 13.58 -14.30
C PRO A 55 -1.61 13.30 -15.18
N ILE A 56 -0.41 13.29 -14.60
CA ILE A 56 0.83 12.89 -15.30
C ILE A 56 0.70 11.45 -15.78
N PHE A 57 0.32 10.55 -14.88
CA PHE A 57 0.08 9.15 -15.17
C PHE A 57 -0.93 8.97 -16.31
N ILE A 58 -2.09 9.64 -16.25
CA ILE A 58 -3.11 9.55 -17.30
C ILE A 58 -2.56 10.05 -18.63
N HIS A 59 -1.84 11.17 -18.63
CA HIS A 59 -1.28 11.74 -19.85
C HIS A 59 -0.31 10.76 -20.52
N VAL A 60 0.64 10.22 -19.74
CA VAL A 60 1.63 9.25 -20.21
C VAL A 60 0.96 7.96 -20.69
N SER A 61 0.03 7.41 -19.91
CA SER A 61 -0.71 6.21 -20.27
C SER A 61 -1.50 6.39 -21.57
N ARG A 62 -2.17 7.53 -21.77
CA ARG A 62 -2.88 7.83 -23.03
C ARG A 62 -1.94 7.98 -24.21
N LYS A 63 -0.81 8.67 -24.03
CA LYS A 63 0.18 8.86 -25.10
C LYS A 63 0.80 7.54 -25.54
N ASN A 64 0.98 6.60 -24.62
CA ASN A 64 1.53 5.28 -24.90
C ASN A 64 0.45 4.25 -25.26
N ALA A 65 -0.84 4.56 -25.09
CA ALA A 65 -1.94 3.64 -25.37
C ALA A 65 -1.94 3.12 -26.81
N ASP A 66 -1.62 3.95 -27.80
CA ASP A 66 -1.59 3.51 -29.20
C ASP A 66 -0.42 2.57 -29.49
N LYS A 67 0.73 2.77 -28.84
CA LYS A 67 1.89 1.88 -28.92
C LYS A 67 1.65 0.58 -28.16
N ASP A 68 1.06 0.67 -26.98
CA ASP A 68 0.74 -0.49 -26.13
C ASP A 68 -0.37 -1.34 -26.75
N ARG A 69 -1.30 -0.74 -27.51
CA ARG A 69 -2.34 -1.45 -28.29
C ARG A 69 -1.77 -2.29 -29.44
N ALA A 70 -0.65 -1.87 -30.01
CA ALA A 70 0.05 -2.66 -31.03
C ALA A 70 0.86 -3.82 -30.43
N ALA A 71 1.12 -3.80 -29.11
CA ALA A 71 1.86 -4.84 -28.41
C ALA A 71 0.92 -5.89 -27.79
N SER A 72 1.38 -7.14 -27.70
CA SER A 72 0.66 -8.23 -27.01
C SER A 72 0.44 -7.98 -25.51
N THR A 73 1.06 -6.93 -24.94
CA THR A 73 0.94 -6.53 -23.53
C THR A 73 -0.24 -5.61 -23.24
N CYS A 74 -1.03 -5.22 -24.26
CA CYS A 74 -2.14 -4.27 -24.15
C CYS A 74 -3.11 -4.58 -23.00
N HIS A 75 -3.44 -5.86 -22.79
CA HIS A 75 -4.41 -6.27 -21.76
C HIS A 75 -3.97 -5.92 -20.34
N ILE A 76 -2.69 -6.18 -20.02
CA ILE A 76 -2.15 -5.91 -18.69
C ILE A 76 -2.07 -4.39 -18.47
N THR A 77 -1.59 -3.64 -19.46
CA THR A 77 -1.45 -2.18 -19.36
C THR A 77 -2.80 -1.46 -19.32
N CYS A 78 -3.82 -1.94 -20.04
CA CYS A 78 -5.17 -1.39 -19.97
C CYS A 78 -5.83 -1.69 -18.63
N HIS A 79 -5.68 -2.91 -18.12
CA HIS A 79 -6.17 -3.25 -16.79
C HIS A 79 -5.50 -2.38 -15.71
N PHE A 80 -4.17 -2.23 -15.76
CA PHE A 80 -3.41 -1.38 -14.84
C PHE A 80 -3.92 0.08 -14.84
N HIS A 81 -4.20 0.64 -16.03
CA HIS A 81 -4.76 1.98 -16.16
C HIS A 81 -6.12 2.12 -15.51
N ASP A 82 -7.02 1.16 -15.72
CA ASP A 82 -8.35 1.18 -15.14
C ASP A 82 -8.34 0.98 -13.62
N VAL A 83 -7.48 0.09 -13.12
CA VAL A 83 -7.25 -0.08 -11.67
C VAL A 83 -6.67 1.19 -11.06
N THR A 84 -5.72 1.87 -11.71
CA THR A 84 -5.15 3.12 -11.19
C THR A 84 -6.19 4.24 -11.08
N LYS A 85 -7.11 4.36 -12.06
CA LYS A 85 -8.25 5.30 -11.95
C LYS A 85 -9.16 4.95 -10.78
N PHE A 86 -9.43 3.67 -10.59
CA PHE A 86 -10.27 3.20 -9.50
C PHE A 86 -9.59 3.45 -8.14
N LEU A 87 -8.30 3.15 -8.00
CA LEU A 87 -7.51 3.44 -6.80
C LEU A 87 -7.44 4.94 -6.49
N GLN A 88 -7.36 5.82 -7.50
CA GLN A 88 -7.42 7.26 -7.26
C GLN A 88 -8.76 7.70 -6.65
N LYS A 89 -9.87 7.12 -7.09
CA LYS A 89 -11.19 7.39 -6.50
C LYS A 89 -11.24 6.86 -5.06
N THR A 90 -10.76 5.64 -4.85
CA THR A 90 -10.68 5.00 -3.54
C THR A 90 -9.80 5.79 -2.57
N PHE A 91 -8.69 6.37 -3.03
CA PHE A 91 -7.81 7.24 -2.25
C PHE A 91 -8.56 8.45 -1.70
N TRP A 92 -9.28 9.19 -2.54
CA TRP A 92 -10.07 10.35 -2.10
C TRP A 92 -11.21 9.97 -1.17
N ILE A 93 -11.88 8.83 -1.42
CA ILE A 93 -12.89 8.29 -0.50
C ILE A 93 -12.25 7.95 0.86
N SER A 94 -11.05 7.40 0.87
CA SER A 94 -10.31 7.05 2.08
C SER A 94 -9.93 8.31 2.88
N VAL A 95 -9.43 9.35 2.21
CA VAL A 95 -9.13 10.66 2.84
C VAL A 95 -10.40 11.28 3.44
N LEU A 96 -11.51 11.27 2.70
CA LEU A 96 -12.78 11.79 3.19
C LEU A 96 -13.30 10.98 4.39
N LEU A 97 -13.17 9.65 4.34
CA LEU A 97 -13.52 8.76 5.45
C LEU A 97 -12.66 9.03 6.69
N LEU A 98 -11.36 9.27 6.52
CA LEU A 98 -10.47 9.66 7.62
C LEU A 98 -10.91 10.97 8.28
N ILE A 99 -11.18 12.00 7.48
CA ILE A 99 -11.67 13.30 7.99
C ILE A 99 -13.00 13.11 8.72
N LEU A 100 -13.90 12.30 8.17
CA LEU A 100 -15.20 12.00 8.78
C LEU A 100 -15.04 11.29 10.13
N VAL A 101 -14.17 10.29 10.21
CA VAL A 101 -13.85 9.58 11.46
C VAL A 101 -13.33 10.55 12.51
N LEU A 102 -12.38 11.41 12.14
CA LEU A 102 -11.81 12.42 13.05
C LEU A 102 -12.85 13.44 13.53
N ALA A 103 -13.75 13.90 12.64
CA ALA A 103 -14.78 14.87 12.97
C ALA A 103 -15.88 14.29 13.89
N ILE A 104 -16.16 13.00 13.74
CA ILE A 104 -17.29 12.32 14.41
C ILE A 104 -16.88 11.64 15.72
N TYR A 105 -15.59 11.33 15.91
CA TYR A 105 -15.05 10.52 16.99
C TYR A 105 -15.61 10.85 18.39
N ASN A 106 -15.82 12.14 18.71
CA ASN A 106 -16.31 12.58 20.02
C ASN A 106 -17.83 12.79 20.13
N ASN A 107 -18.57 12.81 19.03
CA ASN A 107 -19.95 13.32 19.01
C ASN A 107 -21.03 12.26 18.73
N VAL A 108 -20.66 11.06 18.28
CA VAL A 108 -21.64 10.08 17.76
C VAL A 108 -21.80 8.86 18.66
N SER A 109 -23.00 8.28 18.63
CA SER A 109 -23.34 7.05 19.35
C SER A 109 -22.35 5.92 19.06
N LYS A 110 -22.01 5.15 20.11
CA LYS A 110 -21.06 4.02 20.05
C LYS A 110 -21.38 3.01 18.93
N LYS A 111 -22.65 2.83 18.56
CA LYS A 111 -23.08 1.90 17.49
C LYS A 111 -22.65 2.38 16.09
N ILE A 112 -22.88 3.66 15.77
CA ILE A 112 -22.51 4.21 14.46
C ILE A 112 -20.99 4.30 14.34
N SER A 113 -20.30 4.69 15.42
CA SER A 113 -18.83 4.68 15.47
C SER A 113 -18.27 3.28 15.21
N GLY A 114 -18.85 2.24 15.82
CA GLY A 114 -18.43 0.86 15.60
C GLY A 114 -18.56 0.41 14.13
N SER A 115 -19.66 0.76 13.46
CA SER A 115 -19.85 0.41 12.04
C SER A 115 -18.83 1.08 11.12
N ILE A 116 -18.46 2.34 11.39
CA ILE A 116 -17.46 3.06 10.60
C ILE A 116 -16.07 2.45 10.83
N ILE A 117 -15.75 2.10 12.08
CA ILE A 117 -14.48 1.46 12.44
C ILE A 117 -14.34 0.10 11.73
N MET A 118 -15.40 -0.69 11.62
CA MET A 118 -15.40 -1.98 10.91
C MET A 118 -15.19 -1.86 9.38
N LEU A 119 -15.46 -0.70 8.79
CA LEU A 119 -15.23 -0.45 7.36
C LEU A 119 -13.75 -0.29 7.02
N ILE A 120 -12.95 0.24 7.96
CA ILE A 120 -11.50 0.49 7.78
C ILE A 120 -10.72 -0.80 7.48
N PRO A 121 -10.82 -1.89 8.26
CA PRO A 121 -10.08 -3.13 7.97
C PRO A 121 -10.54 -3.80 6.68
N LEU A 122 -11.83 -3.67 6.31
CA LEU A 122 -12.33 -4.18 5.03
C LEU A 122 -11.72 -3.41 3.85
N LEU A 123 -11.67 -2.09 3.94
CA LEU A 123 -11.02 -1.22 2.96
C LEU A 123 -9.53 -1.54 2.84
N TYR A 124 -8.84 -1.73 3.97
CA TYR A 124 -7.44 -2.12 3.99
C TYR A 124 -7.20 -3.47 3.31
N LEU A 125 -8.00 -4.50 3.63
CA LEU A 125 -7.92 -5.82 3.01
C LEU A 125 -8.12 -5.75 1.49
N PHE A 126 -9.05 -4.92 1.05
CA PHE A 126 -9.32 -4.69 -0.36
C PHE A 126 -8.13 -4.03 -1.06
N ILE A 127 -7.58 -2.94 -0.51
CA ILE A 127 -6.41 -2.25 -1.08
C ILE A 127 -5.19 -3.16 -1.12
N LEU A 128 -4.94 -3.91 -0.05
CA LEU A 128 -3.86 -4.89 0.01
C LEU A 128 -3.97 -5.92 -1.12
N THR A 129 -5.17 -6.45 -1.35
CA THR A 129 -5.43 -7.43 -2.42
C THR A 129 -5.12 -6.83 -3.78
N VAL A 130 -5.62 -5.62 -4.06
CA VAL A 130 -5.34 -4.92 -5.33
C VAL A 130 -3.84 -4.74 -5.52
N THR A 131 -3.13 -4.31 -4.48
CA THR A 131 -1.69 -4.05 -4.53
C THR A 131 -0.87 -5.30 -4.85
N MET A 132 -1.18 -6.42 -4.18
CA MET A 132 -0.50 -7.69 -4.46
C MET A 132 -0.73 -8.14 -5.90
N ILE A 133 -1.96 -8.00 -6.41
CA ILE A 133 -2.25 -8.33 -7.81
C ILE A 133 -1.49 -7.42 -8.76
N GLU A 134 -1.45 -6.11 -8.52
CA GLU A 134 -0.69 -5.19 -9.37
C GLU A 134 0.81 -5.51 -9.38
N HIS A 135 1.40 -5.89 -8.24
CA HIS A 135 2.78 -6.37 -8.21
C HIS A 135 3.00 -7.67 -9.01
N ILE A 136 2.06 -8.62 -8.92
CA ILE A 136 2.11 -9.85 -9.73
C ILE A 136 1.96 -9.53 -11.22
N LEU A 137 1.06 -8.61 -11.59
CA LEU A 137 0.87 -8.22 -13.00
C LEU A 137 2.10 -7.47 -13.54
N LEU A 138 2.71 -6.61 -12.75
CA LEU A 138 3.96 -5.93 -13.11
C LEU A 138 5.13 -6.92 -13.28
N SER A 139 5.22 -7.95 -12.42
CA SER A 139 6.26 -8.98 -12.56
C SER A 139 6.03 -9.85 -13.80
N VAL A 140 4.78 -10.25 -14.09
CA VAL A 140 4.42 -10.96 -15.31
C VAL A 140 4.74 -10.11 -16.54
N LEU A 141 4.44 -8.81 -16.52
CA LEU A 141 4.77 -7.88 -17.60
C LEU A 141 6.30 -7.81 -17.83
N ALA A 142 7.09 -7.76 -16.75
CA ALA A 142 8.55 -7.75 -16.84
C ALA A 142 9.10 -9.05 -17.42
N ILE A 143 8.58 -10.21 -16.99
CA ILE A 143 8.93 -11.53 -17.53
C ILE A 143 8.57 -11.60 -19.01
N GLN A 144 7.36 -11.17 -19.39
CA GLN A 144 6.93 -11.15 -20.79
C GLN A 144 7.86 -10.28 -21.65
N ARG A 145 8.24 -9.08 -21.19
CA ARG A 145 9.20 -8.23 -21.91
C ARG A 145 10.59 -8.86 -22.02
N CYS A 146 11.04 -9.55 -20.98
CA CYS A 146 12.31 -10.29 -20.99
C CYS A 146 12.27 -11.44 -22.00
N LEU A 147 11.21 -12.25 -21.99
CA LEU A 147 11.04 -13.36 -22.92
C LEU A 147 10.94 -12.91 -24.37
N LEU A 148 10.19 -11.84 -24.65
CA LEU A 148 10.11 -11.25 -25.99
C LEU A 148 11.45 -10.71 -26.49
N PHE A 149 12.31 -10.23 -25.58
CA PHE A 149 13.64 -9.74 -25.93
C PHE A 149 14.62 -10.87 -26.29
N PHE A 150 14.55 -12.01 -25.59
CA PHE A 150 15.46 -13.14 -25.81
C PHE A 150 14.94 -14.18 -26.81
N PHE A 151 13.62 -14.32 -26.96
CA PHE A 151 12.99 -15.37 -27.75
C PHE A 151 11.82 -14.82 -28.57
N GLU A 152 12.07 -14.39 -29.80
CA GLU A 152 11.02 -13.91 -30.71
C GLU A 152 9.94 -14.98 -30.99
N TRP A 153 10.30 -16.27 -30.95
CA TRP A 153 9.37 -17.39 -31.11
C TRP A 153 8.36 -17.54 -29.96
N SER A 154 8.58 -16.88 -28.82
CA SER A 154 7.67 -16.95 -27.67
C SER A 154 6.39 -16.13 -27.85
N VAL A 155 6.33 -15.27 -28.89
CA VAL A 155 5.17 -14.40 -29.18
C VAL A 155 3.88 -15.21 -29.29
N ASP A 156 3.89 -16.31 -30.04
CA ASP A 156 2.69 -17.11 -30.33
C ASP A 156 2.16 -17.89 -29.11
N TYR A 157 3.04 -18.21 -28.15
CA TYR A 157 2.68 -18.95 -26.93
C TYR A 157 2.19 -18.03 -25.80
N ILE A 158 2.61 -16.76 -25.80
CA ILE A 158 2.26 -15.78 -24.75
C ILE A 158 0.94 -15.05 -25.07
N THR A 159 0.49 -15.07 -26.33
CA THR A 159 -0.80 -14.48 -26.74
C THR A 159 -1.99 -15.33 -26.29
N LEU A 160 -2.28 -15.32 -24.98
CA LEU A 160 -3.57 -15.75 -24.47
C LEU A 160 -4.68 -14.85 -25.03
N SER A 161 -5.81 -15.45 -25.40
CA SER A 161 -7.01 -14.70 -25.82
C SER A 161 -7.44 -13.67 -24.77
N ASP A 162 -7.98 -12.52 -25.20
CA ASP A 162 -8.54 -11.45 -24.36
C ASP A 162 -9.48 -11.99 -23.26
N LYS A 163 -10.34 -12.94 -23.63
CA LYS A 163 -11.28 -13.58 -22.71
C LYS A 163 -10.58 -14.49 -21.68
N GLY A 164 -9.41 -15.02 -22.02
CA GLY A 164 -8.54 -15.79 -21.13
C GLY A 164 -7.89 -14.89 -20.09
N TRP A 165 -7.22 -13.81 -20.51
CA TRP A 165 -6.61 -12.84 -19.60
C TRP A 165 -7.60 -12.22 -18.61
N SER A 166 -8.78 -11.79 -19.09
CA SER A 166 -9.80 -11.23 -18.19
C SER A 166 -10.29 -12.24 -17.14
N ARG A 167 -10.46 -13.51 -17.51
CA ARG A 167 -10.84 -14.58 -16.57
C ARG A 167 -9.73 -14.89 -15.57
N LEU A 168 -8.48 -14.97 -16.04
CA LEU A 168 -7.31 -15.21 -15.21
C LEU A 168 -7.14 -14.11 -14.16
N ILE A 169 -7.23 -12.85 -14.55
CA ILE A 169 -7.13 -11.71 -13.63
C ILE A 169 -8.24 -11.77 -12.57
N LYS A 170 -9.50 -11.98 -12.97
CA LYS A 170 -10.62 -12.13 -12.01
C LYS A 170 -10.41 -13.28 -11.04
N PHE A 171 -9.93 -14.42 -11.54
CA PHE A 171 -9.61 -15.57 -10.71
C PHE A 171 -8.50 -15.26 -9.70
N LEU A 172 -7.42 -14.60 -10.13
CA LEU A 172 -6.34 -14.17 -9.25
C LEU A 172 -6.84 -13.21 -8.16
N TYR A 173 -7.69 -12.24 -8.51
CA TYR A 173 -8.29 -11.33 -7.52
C TYR A 173 -9.10 -12.07 -6.45
N ILE A 174 -9.96 -13.00 -6.84
CA ILE A 174 -10.75 -13.81 -5.90
C ILE A 174 -9.83 -14.67 -5.04
N TYR A 175 -8.85 -15.33 -5.65
CA TYR A 175 -7.89 -16.17 -4.94
C TYR A 175 -7.10 -15.38 -3.90
N MET A 176 -6.50 -14.24 -4.29
CA MET A 176 -5.72 -13.40 -3.37
C MET A 176 -6.59 -12.79 -2.28
N PHE A 177 -7.82 -12.39 -2.59
CA PHE A 177 -8.74 -11.88 -1.58
C PHE A 177 -9.06 -12.94 -0.52
N LEU A 178 -9.39 -14.17 -0.96
CA LEU A 178 -9.66 -15.28 -0.05
C LEU A 178 -8.42 -15.67 0.76
N PHE A 179 -7.26 -15.76 0.11
CA PHE A 179 -6.00 -16.08 0.77
C PHE A 179 -5.66 -15.06 1.86
N ASN A 180 -5.72 -13.77 1.56
CA ASN A 180 -5.50 -12.69 2.53
C ASN A 180 -6.54 -12.67 3.65
N SER A 181 -7.80 -12.98 3.34
CA SER A 181 -8.87 -13.09 4.34
C SER A 181 -8.59 -14.23 5.32
N ILE A 182 -8.27 -15.42 4.80
CA ILE A 182 -7.97 -16.61 5.61
C ILE A 182 -6.74 -16.35 6.49
N LEU A 183 -5.65 -15.82 5.93
CA LEU A 183 -4.43 -15.50 6.70
C LEU A 183 -4.71 -14.57 7.88
N ARG A 184 -5.53 -13.54 7.69
CA ARG A 184 -5.88 -12.59 8.76
C ARG A 184 -6.80 -13.21 9.80
N VAL A 185 -7.77 -14.02 9.38
CA VAL A 185 -8.65 -14.76 10.28
C VAL A 185 -7.83 -15.72 11.14
N VAL A 186 -6.94 -16.51 10.52
CA VAL A 186 -6.00 -17.40 11.24
C VAL A 186 -5.14 -16.61 12.23
N LYS A 187 -4.58 -15.46 11.82
CA LYS A 187 -3.81 -14.58 12.71
C LYS A 187 -4.65 -14.12 13.91
N ALA A 188 -5.88 -13.66 13.69
CA ALA A 188 -6.77 -13.22 14.76
C ALA A 188 -7.10 -14.34 15.76
N PHE A 189 -7.25 -15.59 15.28
CA PHE A 189 -7.49 -16.75 16.13
C PHE A 189 -6.24 -17.29 16.84
N MET A 190 -5.03 -17.02 16.32
CA MET A 190 -3.78 -17.49 16.90
C MET A 190 -3.20 -16.54 17.96
N ILE A 191 -3.55 -15.24 17.93
CA ILE A 191 -3.11 -14.26 18.96
C ILE A 191 -3.50 -14.66 20.39
N PRO A 192 -4.68 -15.25 20.66
CA PRO A 192 -5.05 -15.71 22.00
C PRO A 192 -4.49 -17.10 22.39
N ALA A 193 -3.89 -17.84 21.45
CA ALA A 193 -3.45 -19.22 21.66
C ALA A 193 -1.97 -19.27 22.05
N ASP A 194 -1.67 -20.02 23.11
CA ASP A 194 -0.35 -20.10 23.75
C ASP A 194 0.86 -20.29 22.81
N SER A 195 1.96 -19.67 23.23
CA SER A 195 3.24 -19.37 22.56
C SER A 195 4.06 -20.52 21.94
N THR A 196 3.59 -21.77 21.91
CA THR A 196 4.42 -22.92 21.52
C THR A 196 4.21 -23.42 20.09
N PHE A 197 3.08 -23.14 19.46
CA PHE A 197 2.80 -23.57 18.07
C PHE A 197 3.04 -22.47 17.02
N SER A 198 3.40 -21.27 17.46
CA SER A 198 3.43 -20.06 16.63
C SER A 198 4.79 -19.75 16.00
N LEU A 199 5.89 -20.38 16.42
CA LEU A 199 7.26 -20.03 15.99
C LEU A 199 7.50 -20.04 14.47
N PRO A 200 7.23 -21.13 13.70
CA PRO A 200 7.50 -21.13 12.26
C PRO A 200 6.56 -20.21 11.47
N PHE A 201 5.34 -19.96 11.99
CA PHE A 201 4.39 -19.03 11.38
C PHE A 201 4.71 -17.56 11.71
N ILE A 202 5.21 -17.29 12.92
CA ILE A 202 5.73 -15.99 13.35
C ILE A 202 6.99 -15.67 12.55
N GLU A 203 7.88 -16.62 12.28
CA GLU A 203 9.06 -16.41 11.44
C GLU A 203 8.68 -16.10 9.99
N PHE A 204 7.72 -16.83 9.41
CA PHE A 204 7.19 -16.53 8.07
C PHE A 204 6.51 -15.15 8.01
N MET A 205 5.75 -14.77 9.05
CA MET A 205 5.12 -13.46 9.14
C MET A 205 6.10 -12.33 9.44
N ASN A 206 7.15 -12.58 10.21
CA ASN A 206 8.22 -11.62 10.48
C ASN A 206 9.07 -11.41 9.23
N PHE A 207 9.30 -12.45 8.42
CA PHE A 207 9.88 -12.31 7.09
C PHE A 207 8.99 -11.49 6.15
N TYR A 208 7.68 -11.75 6.14
CA TYR A 208 6.71 -10.97 5.35
C TYR A 208 6.67 -9.50 5.79
N ASN A 209 6.58 -9.22 7.09
CA ASN A 209 6.61 -7.87 7.65
C ASN A 209 7.99 -7.19 7.49
N SER A 210 9.07 -7.97 7.43
CA SER A 210 10.43 -7.46 7.16
C SER A 210 10.61 -6.96 5.72
N LEU A 211 9.73 -7.34 4.79
CA LEU A 211 9.75 -6.80 3.43
C LEU A 211 9.09 -5.40 3.35
N ASP A 212 8.25 -5.03 4.32
CA ASP A 212 7.59 -3.71 4.43
C ASP A 212 8.47 -2.63 5.13
N MET A 213 9.80 -2.75 5.00
CA MET A 213 10.85 -1.97 5.69
C MET A 213 10.83 -0.44 5.48
N LEU A 214 9.89 0.13 4.73
CA LEU A 214 9.82 1.58 4.49
C LEU A 214 9.04 2.34 5.58
N TYR A 215 8.20 1.67 6.38
CA TYR A 215 7.31 2.34 7.34
C TYR A 215 7.90 2.50 8.74
N ILE A 216 8.94 1.72 9.06
CA ILE A 216 9.58 1.66 10.37
C ILE A 216 10.07 3.03 10.87
N PRO A 217 10.69 3.90 10.05
CA PRO A 217 11.13 5.23 10.49
C PRO A 217 9.98 6.17 10.82
N SER A 218 8.88 6.12 10.06
CA SER A 218 7.70 6.98 10.27
C SER A 218 6.92 6.57 11.52
N ILE A 219 6.85 5.27 11.78
CA ILE A 219 6.22 4.69 12.98
C ILE A 219 7.06 4.99 14.22
N LEU A 220 8.39 4.86 14.13
CA LEU A 220 9.32 5.21 15.20
C LEU A 220 9.30 6.71 15.51
N LEU A 221 9.16 7.57 14.50
CA LEU A 221 9.04 9.02 14.69
C LEU A 221 7.70 9.40 15.34
N LEU A 222 6.61 8.73 14.95
CA LEU A 222 5.27 8.94 15.53
C LEU A 222 5.17 8.41 16.97
N SER A 223 5.75 7.25 17.26
CA SER A 223 5.79 6.66 18.60
C SER A 223 6.71 7.42 19.54
N ALA A 224 7.85 7.92 19.04
CA ALA A 224 8.76 8.78 19.81
C ALA A 224 8.16 10.17 20.10
N ALA A 225 7.37 10.73 19.17
CA ALA A 225 6.71 12.03 19.35
C ALA A 225 5.53 11.98 20.34
N LEU A 226 4.92 10.81 20.53
CA LEU A 226 3.71 10.62 21.32
C LEU A 226 3.92 9.48 22.31
N ALA A 227 4.78 9.69 23.30
CA ALA A 227 5.26 8.72 24.31
C ALA A 227 4.17 8.04 25.19
N GLN A 228 2.88 8.20 24.88
CA GLN A 228 1.74 7.57 25.54
C GLN A 228 0.65 7.10 24.54
N LEU A 229 1.02 6.73 23.31
CA LEU A 229 0.05 6.22 22.36
C LEU A 229 -0.42 4.80 22.71
N ASN A 230 -1.74 4.65 22.73
CA ASN A 230 -2.41 3.35 22.83
C ASN A 230 -2.04 2.49 21.60
N GLU A 231 -1.75 1.19 21.81
CA GLU A 231 -1.28 0.28 20.75
C GLU A 231 -2.25 0.25 19.54
N ASP A 232 -3.55 0.33 19.82
CA ASP A 232 -4.62 0.38 18.81
C ASP A 232 -4.51 1.59 17.87
N LEU A 233 -4.08 2.74 18.40
CA LEU A 233 -3.95 3.97 17.63
C LEU A 233 -2.70 3.93 16.74
N ILE A 234 -1.62 3.33 17.23
CA ILE A 234 -0.42 3.07 16.42
C ILE A 234 -0.78 2.12 15.27
N PHE A 235 -1.45 1.01 15.57
CA PHE A 235 -1.88 0.05 14.56
C PHE A 235 -2.81 0.69 13.51
N SER A 236 -3.76 1.52 13.96
CA SER A 236 -4.63 2.26 13.05
C SER A 236 -3.86 3.25 12.17
N ALA A 237 -2.90 3.97 12.72
CA ALA A 237 -2.06 4.90 11.97
C ALA A 237 -1.23 4.18 10.89
N ILE A 238 -0.69 3.00 11.19
CA ILE A 238 0.03 2.16 10.23
C ILE A 238 -0.87 1.80 9.05
N ILE A 239 -2.09 1.32 9.33
CA ILE A 239 -3.07 0.98 8.29
C ILE A 239 -3.35 2.18 7.39
N TRP A 240 -3.54 3.37 7.98
CA TRP A 240 -3.81 4.59 7.21
C TRP A 240 -2.61 5.01 6.36
N ILE A 241 -1.40 4.92 6.90
CA ILE A 241 -0.18 5.22 6.15
C ILE A 241 -0.10 4.28 4.94
N ASP A 242 -0.22 2.97 5.14
CA ASP A 242 -0.19 1.97 4.06
C ASP A 242 -1.23 2.27 2.98
N ILE A 243 -2.47 2.52 3.38
CA ILE A 243 -3.57 2.85 2.45
C ILE A 243 -3.22 4.05 1.58
N LEU A 244 -2.64 5.08 2.17
CA LEU A 244 -2.31 6.33 1.49
C LEU A 244 -1.05 6.20 0.62
N THR A 245 0.00 5.55 1.11
CA THR A 245 1.29 5.39 0.40
C THR A 245 1.20 4.42 -0.77
N THR A 246 0.41 3.35 -0.63
CA THR A 246 0.23 2.30 -1.64
C THR A 246 -0.11 2.88 -3.01
N HIS A 247 -1.08 3.80 -3.05
CA HIS A 247 -1.53 4.41 -4.30
C HIS A 247 -0.40 5.19 -4.99
N PHE A 248 0.36 5.98 -4.21
CA PHE A 248 1.52 6.71 -4.70
C PHE A 248 2.62 5.77 -5.23
N ILE A 249 2.89 4.67 -4.51
CA ILE A 249 3.90 3.67 -4.89
C ILE A 249 3.52 3.00 -6.23
N ILE A 250 2.26 2.61 -6.41
CA ILE A 250 1.78 1.96 -7.64
C ILE A 250 1.97 2.89 -8.85
N GLN A 251 1.53 4.15 -8.74
CA GLN A 251 1.67 5.14 -9.82
C GLN A 251 3.13 5.41 -10.17
N THR A 252 3.97 5.61 -9.15
CA THR A 252 5.40 5.89 -9.30
C THR A 252 6.12 4.70 -9.93
N SER A 253 5.82 3.48 -9.46
CA SER A 253 6.40 2.26 -10.00
C SER A 253 6.12 2.12 -11.49
N TYR A 254 4.86 2.29 -11.92
CA TYR A 254 4.51 2.21 -13.35
C TYR A 254 5.23 3.25 -14.22
N LEU A 255 5.33 4.49 -13.73
CA LEU A 255 6.00 5.56 -14.46
C LEU A 255 7.51 5.30 -14.60
N ILE A 256 8.14 4.77 -13.55
CA ILE A 256 9.58 4.47 -13.53
C ILE A 256 9.92 3.18 -14.28
N SER A 257 9.05 2.16 -14.21
CA SER A 257 9.29 0.83 -14.82
C SER A 257 9.39 0.85 -16.35
N ASN A 258 9.07 1.95 -17.01
CA ASN A 258 9.21 2.08 -18.46
C ASN A 258 9.90 3.38 -18.82
N ARG A 259 11.06 3.29 -19.49
CA ARG A 259 11.82 4.45 -19.97
C ARG A 259 10.95 5.39 -20.80
N SER A 260 10.07 4.87 -21.66
CA SER A 260 9.14 5.68 -22.47
C SER A 260 8.10 6.40 -21.60
N ASN A 261 7.69 5.80 -20.48
CA ASN A 261 6.78 6.45 -19.53
C ASN A 261 7.50 7.56 -18.78
N MET A 262 8.71 7.29 -18.30
CA MET A 262 9.55 8.24 -17.58
C MET A 262 9.93 9.45 -18.45
N THR A 263 10.36 9.25 -19.70
CA THR A 263 10.69 10.35 -20.60
C THR A 263 9.47 11.19 -20.95
N ALA A 264 8.30 10.57 -21.16
CA ALA A 264 7.05 11.28 -21.38
C ALA A 264 6.61 12.10 -20.16
N ALA A 265 6.78 11.55 -18.95
CA ALA A 265 6.51 12.28 -17.70
C ALA A 265 7.45 13.48 -17.53
N LEU A 266 8.76 13.29 -17.73
CA LEU A 266 9.76 14.35 -17.66
C LEU A 266 9.50 15.45 -18.68
N ALA A 267 9.17 15.08 -19.92
CA ALA A 267 8.81 16.05 -20.97
C ALA A 267 7.56 16.86 -20.59
N TRP A 268 6.54 16.22 -20.02
CA TRP A 268 5.34 16.92 -19.55
C TRP A 268 5.64 17.89 -18.40
N CYS A 269 6.55 17.52 -17.50
CA CYS A 269 7.04 18.38 -16.43
C CYS A 269 8.02 19.49 -16.90
N GLY A 270 8.28 19.62 -18.21
CA GLY A 270 9.15 20.67 -18.77
C GLY A 270 10.64 20.31 -18.82
N PHE A 271 11.02 19.08 -18.49
CA PHE A 271 12.41 18.59 -18.53
C PHE A 271 12.79 17.96 -19.88
N SER A 272 12.40 18.59 -21.00
CA SER A 272 12.60 18.04 -22.36
C SER A 272 14.06 17.73 -22.71
N ARG A 273 15.02 18.45 -22.11
CA ARG A 273 16.46 18.15 -22.29
C ARG A 273 16.86 16.72 -21.93
N TYR A 274 16.08 16.04 -21.08
CA TYR A 274 16.34 14.65 -20.68
C TYR A 274 15.55 13.63 -21.51
N SER A 275 14.56 14.05 -22.30
CA SER A 275 13.78 13.14 -23.17
C SER A 275 14.50 12.80 -24.47
N ASP A 276 15.46 13.62 -24.89
CA ASP A 276 16.10 13.54 -26.22
C ASP A 276 17.41 12.75 -26.24
N VAL A 277 17.79 12.08 -25.14
CA VAL A 277 18.92 11.15 -25.14
C VAL A 277 18.49 9.91 -25.93
N ALA A 278 18.72 9.96 -27.24
CA ALA A 278 18.50 8.86 -28.17
C ALA A 278 19.17 7.58 -27.63
N PRO A 279 18.58 6.39 -27.84
CA PRO A 279 19.29 5.15 -27.58
C PRO A 279 20.59 5.19 -28.38
N TYR A 280 21.73 4.92 -27.73
CA TYR A 280 22.93 4.55 -28.46
C TYR A 280 22.54 3.34 -29.31
N THR A 281 22.25 3.56 -30.59
CA THR A 281 22.24 2.49 -31.57
C THR A 281 23.65 1.95 -31.56
N VAL A 282 23.84 0.80 -30.92
CA VAL A 282 25.03 -0.01 -31.11
C VAL A 282 25.02 -0.33 -32.59
N GLN A 283 25.77 0.47 -33.34
CA GLN A 283 25.96 0.29 -34.76
C GLN A 283 26.62 -1.08 -34.90
N GLU A 284 25.89 -2.05 -35.43
CA GLU A 284 26.42 -3.35 -35.81
C GLU A 284 27.66 -3.10 -36.66
N ARG A 285 28.83 -3.30 -36.05
CA ARG A 285 30.08 -3.44 -36.77
C ARG A 285 30.04 -4.83 -37.39
N THR A 286 29.33 -4.96 -38.51
CA THR A 286 29.56 -6.01 -39.49
C THR A 286 30.94 -5.79 -40.10
N THR A 287 31.99 -6.24 -39.38
CA THR A 287 33.27 -6.51 -40.02
C THR A 287 33.15 -7.84 -40.73
N ASN A 288 33.04 -7.74 -42.05
CA ASN A 288 33.37 -8.81 -43.00
C ASN A 288 34.65 -9.54 -42.56
N PHE A 289 34.54 -10.87 -42.43
CA PHE A 289 35.63 -11.82 -42.60
C PHE A 289 35.07 -13.04 -43.32
#